data_AF-D3VR85-F1
#
_entry.id   AF-D3VR85-F1
#
_cell.length_a   1.000
_cell.length_b   1.000
_cell.length_c   1.000
_cell.angle_alpha   90.00
_cell.angle_beta   90.00
_cell.angle_gamma   90.00
#
_symmetry.space_group_name_H-M   'P 1'
#
loop_
_entity.id
_entity.type
_entity.pdbx_description
1 polymer ?
#
loop_
_entity_poly.entity_id
_entity_poly.type
_entity_poly.pdbx_seq_one_letter_code
_entity_poly.pdbx_strand_id
1 'polypeptide(L)'
;MISDLNNKILMSITGNSLILKSTTKEQISEQTCSLVFEHICSILDNKSEQKILLSFQGDLKHYKIVKYIKNIPVKNFKVYSYDSHIGTDFSTDEIACHKHKIDYVVKFIISKTSKFISIVIYDYKTRFYVKKDILKKVHDSFCSNKKLESVDNDLNYEAELLNVDHLISVQASKEEILKAFFNVRPRYKSRSLVLVNNDYSLSLCSQLFSNYDTSFKIKKSKISNNKSRKFFDTFKNLLPKLKNYQSIIYIDNYSNLATDFLIDYKLKNLSLDQVVLLYLDFLVEELKRSNQVNIKKLFVVIPPNASSQIIELIKQYKMRYFYYNSDTIEELLNDENCLFAYSFEKINANPRYSKIHNNYYFLICLVWMLNIYRNRNNLLSFKYNSLKENLGSIHVIKKYKKIEFANLNNLVSIIENKYLESKLFNKVVIFKSWCESNYALLKLYSDNSKNSVSIYYDSEKENIVFEYHIFSEDSKQNVSWKFQYFKMALWINKVIKSLKS
;
A
#
# COMPACT_ATOMS: atom_id res chain seq x y z
N MET A 1 25.38 -3.59 32.19
CA MET A 1 25.95 -4.29 31.01
C MET A 1 25.56 -3.50 29.77
N ILE A 2 26.52 -2.78 29.18
CA ILE A 2 26.32 -2.04 27.93
C ILE A 2 26.34 -3.08 26.81
N SER A 3 25.16 -3.52 26.34
CA SER A 3 25.09 -4.44 25.21
C SER A 3 25.45 -3.69 23.93
N ASP A 4 26.48 -4.14 23.21
CA ASP A 4 26.87 -3.66 21.88
C ASP A 4 25.70 -3.79 20.88
N LEU A 5 24.82 -2.79 20.82
CA LEU A 5 23.84 -2.61 19.74
C LEU A 5 24.52 -2.35 18.39
N ASN A 6 25.81 -1.98 18.40
CA ASN A 6 26.50 -1.34 17.28
C ASN A 6 26.44 -2.15 15.96
N ASN A 7 26.40 -3.48 16.00
CA ASN A 7 26.47 -4.32 14.79
C ASN A 7 25.21 -5.15 14.47
N LYS A 8 24.22 -5.21 15.36
CA LYS A 8 23.05 -6.10 15.20
C LYS A 8 21.86 -5.47 14.49
N ILE A 9 21.75 -4.14 14.53
CA ILE A 9 20.61 -3.40 13.99
C ILE A 9 21.10 -2.31 13.05
N LEU A 10 20.55 -2.32 11.84
CA LEU A 10 20.74 -1.30 10.83
C LEU A 10 19.50 -0.43 10.77
N MET A 11 19.71 0.89 10.75
CA MET A 11 18.67 1.84 10.38
C MET A 11 18.93 2.31 8.94
N SER A 12 17.89 2.44 8.14
CA SER A 12 17.96 3.04 6.81
C SER A 12 16.71 3.87 6.53
N ILE A 13 16.74 4.70 5.48
CA ILE A 13 15.58 5.49 5.03
C ILE A 13 15.07 4.89 3.72
N THR A 14 13.79 4.54 3.68
CA THR A 14 13.11 4.08 2.46
C THR A 14 11.85 4.89 2.23
N GLY A 15 11.80 5.65 1.13
CA GLY A 15 10.72 6.60 0.86
C GLY A 15 10.54 7.57 2.04
N ASN A 16 9.33 7.56 2.61
CA ASN A 16 8.92 8.42 3.72
C ASN A 16 8.97 7.71 5.09
N SER A 17 9.85 6.71 5.24
CA SER A 17 9.94 5.90 6.46
C SER A 17 11.38 5.60 6.88
N LEU A 18 11.57 5.47 8.19
CA LEU A 18 12.76 4.87 8.79
C LEU A 18 12.56 3.37 8.90
N ILE A 19 13.56 2.60 8.49
CA ILE A 19 13.53 1.13 8.54
C ILE A 19 14.55 0.67 9.57
N LEU A 20 14.08 -0.04 10.59
CA LEU A 20 14.94 -0.84 11.45
C LEU A 20 14.99 -2.26 10.94
N LYS A 21 16.21 -2.79 10.81
CA LYS A 21 16.45 -4.15 10.36
C LYS A 21 17.45 -4.86 11.26
N SER A 22 17.08 -6.05 11.71
CA SER A 22 18.01 -6.97 12.38
C SER A 22 18.93 -7.66 11.35
N THR A 23 20.24 -7.58 11.57
CA THR A 23 21.25 -8.32 10.79
C THR A 23 21.39 -9.76 11.26
N THR A 24 20.82 -10.09 12.42
CA THR A 24 20.89 -11.42 13.03
C THR A 24 19.56 -12.16 12.90
N LYS A 25 19.48 -13.36 13.50
CA LYS A 25 18.19 -14.07 13.60
C LYS A 25 17.28 -13.50 14.69
N GLU A 26 17.76 -12.57 15.51
CA GLU A 26 17.06 -11.99 16.66
C GLU A 26 16.02 -10.95 16.21
N GLN A 27 14.99 -10.76 17.05
CA GLN A 27 13.98 -9.72 16.88
C GLN A 27 14.54 -8.36 17.32
N ILE A 28 14.03 -7.28 16.73
CA ILE A 28 14.34 -5.92 17.21
C ILE A 28 13.69 -5.74 18.58
N SER A 29 14.47 -5.29 19.57
CA SER A 29 14.03 -5.19 20.96
C SER A 29 13.20 -3.92 21.21
N GLU A 30 12.41 -3.96 22.29
CA GLU A 30 11.65 -2.82 22.79
C GLU A 30 12.57 -1.63 23.12
N GLN A 31 13.74 -1.89 23.70
CA GLN A 31 14.74 -0.86 24.03
C GLN A 31 15.34 -0.19 22.79
N THR A 32 15.48 -0.92 21.68
CA THR A 32 15.93 -0.31 20.43
C THR A 32 14.87 0.67 19.93
N CYS A 33 13.61 0.26 19.99
CA CYS A 33 12.52 1.08 19.51
C CYS A 33 12.28 2.31 20.39
N SER A 34 12.52 2.21 21.71
CA SER A 34 12.49 3.37 22.61
C SER A 34 13.57 4.37 22.29
N LEU A 35 14.81 3.92 22.12
CA LEU A 35 15.93 4.79 21.75
C LEU A 35 15.62 5.55 20.46
N VAL A 36 15.07 4.86 19.45
CA VAL A 36 14.65 5.51 18.20
C VAL A 36 13.55 6.55 18.44
N PHE A 37 12.57 6.25 19.31
CA PHE A 37 11.53 7.20 19.66
C PHE A 37 12.07 8.46 20.37
N GLU A 38 13.04 8.30 21.26
CA GLU A 38 13.72 9.41 21.93
C GLU A 38 14.46 10.29 20.92
N HIS A 39 15.19 9.70 19.96
CA HIS A 39 15.84 10.46 18.88
C HIS A 39 14.83 11.18 18.00
N ILE A 40 13.67 10.57 17.71
CA ILE A 40 12.59 11.23 16.98
C ILE A 40 12.11 12.46 17.75
N CYS A 41 11.78 12.32 19.03
CA CYS A 41 11.31 13.42 19.86
C CYS A 41 12.36 14.53 19.98
N SER A 42 13.62 14.19 20.22
CA SER A 42 14.74 15.14 20.30
C SER A 42 14.89 15.99 19.03
N ILE A 43 14.71 15.40 17.85
CA ILE A 43 14.81 16.12 16.57
C ILE A 43 13.55 16.95 16.26
N LEU A 44 12.37 16.52 16.72
CA LEU A 44 11.11 17.24 16.52
C LEU A 44 10.90 18.37 17.54
N ASP A 45 11.57 18.33 18.69
CA ASP A 45 11.43 19.30 19.79
C ASP A 45 11.70 20.73 19.30
N ASN A 46 10.67 21.56 19.36
CA ASN A 46 10.73 22.98 19.03
C ASN A 46 10.69 23.90 20.26
N LYS A 47 10.91 23.35 21.46
CA LYS A 47 10.84 24.02 22.77
C LYS A 47 9.45 24.46 23.21
N SER A 48 8.39 23.92 22.61
CA SER A 48 7.00 24.10 23.04
C SER A 48 6.36 22.76 23.37
N GLU A 49 5.32 22.75 24.21
CA GLU A 49 4.58 21.52 24.50
C GLU A 49 3.86 21.02 23.23
N GLN A 50 4.22 19.82 22.80
CA GLN A 50 3.70 19.16 21.60
C GLN A 50 3.03 17.84 21.99
N LYS A 51 2.10 17.37 21.17
CA LYS A 51 1.37 16.11 21.39
C LYS A 51 1.76 15.08 20.34
N ILE A 52 2.07 13.87 20.79
CA ILE A 52 2.51 12.79 19.91
C ILE A 52 1.67 11.53 20.15
N LEU A 53 1.14 10.94 19.08
CA LEU A 53 0.45 9.66 19.13
C LEU A 53 1.41 8.53 18.76
N LEU A 54 1.59 7.58 19.68
CA LEU A 54 2.24 6.32 19.41
C LEU A 54 1.22 5.28 18.92
N SER A 55 1.36 4.90 17.65
CA SER A 55 0.46 3.96 16.98
C SER A 55 1.21 2.72 16.48
N PHE A 56 0.47 1.62 16.34
CA PHE A 56 0.98 0.32 15.95
C PHE A 56 0.19 -0.26 14.78
N GLN A 57 0.86 -0.95 13.85
CA GLN A 57 0.21 -1.78 12.84
C GLN A 57 1.00 -3.08 12.63
N GLY A 58 0.27 -4.20 12.50
CA GLY A 58 0.86 -5.53 12.32
C GLY A 58 0.22 -6.59 13.21
N ASP A 59 0.95 -7.67 13.48
CA ASP A 59 0.47 -8.77 14.32
C ASP A 59 0.44 -8.37 15.81
N LEU A 60 -0.69 -8.62 16.49
CA LEU A 60 -0.92 -8.26 17.90
C LEU A 60 0.18 -8.72 18.88
N LYS A 61 0.83 -9.85 18.63
CA LYS A 61 1.94 -10.37 19.45
C LYS A 61 3.11 -9.38 19.61
N HIS A 62 3.20 -8.38 18.72
CA HIS A 62 4.27 -7.37 18.73
C HIS A 62 3.86 -6.06 19.43
N TYR A 63 2.62 -5.95 19.90
CA TYR A 63 2.10 -4.77 20.60
C TYR A 63 2.91 -4.43 21.87
N LYS A 64 3.61 -5.41 22.46
CA LYS A 64 4.51 -5.21 23.61
C LYS A 64 5.54 -4.09 23.38
N ILE A 65 5.94 -3.85 22.15
CA ILE A 65 6.86 -2.75 21.77
C ILE A 65 6.22 -1.40 22.08
N VAL A 66 5.01 -1.13 21.56
CA VAL A 66 4.32 0.14 21.83
C VAL A 66 3.89 0.24 23.28
N LYS A 67 3.49 -0.87 23.92
CA LYS A 67 3.18 -0.91 25.35
C LYS A 67 4.36 -0.45 26.22
N TYR A 68 5.59 -0.79 25.82
CA TYR A 68 6.80 -0.40 26.52
C TYR A 68 7.14 1.08 26.27
N ILE A 69 7.18 1.51 25.00
CA ILE A 69 7.67 2.84 24.61
C ILE A 69 6.76 3.97 25.09
N LYS A 70 5.44 3.73 25.18
CA LYS A 70 4.49 4.81 25.47
C LYS A 70 4.66 5.49 26.82
N ASN A 71 5.25 4.80 27.79
CA ASN A 71 5.45 5.34 29.14
C ASN A 71 6.86 5.92 29.33
N ILE A 72 7.59 6.17 28.24
CA ILE A 72 8.92 6.77 28.31
C ILE A 72 8.77 8.28 28.34
N PRO A 73 9.28 8.96 29.37
CA PRO A 73 9.19 10.42 29.46
C PRO A 73 10.03 11.05 28.36
N VAL A 74 9.40 11.90 27.55
CA VAL A 74 10.04 12.64 26.46
C VAL A 74 9.84 14.13 26.70
N LYS A 75 10.95 14.88 26.70
CA LYS A 75 10.93 16.32 26.99
C LYS A 75 10.02 17.05 26.00
N ASN A 76 9.18 17.96 26.51
CA ASN A 76 8.25 18.78 25.73
C ASN A 76 7.16 18.00 24.96
N PHE A 77 7.04 16.68 25.14
CA PHE A 77 6.02 15.89 24.46
C PHE A 77 5.04 15.25 25.45
N LYS A 78 3.75 15.46 25.18
CA LYS A 78 2.67 14.68 25.78
C LYS A 78 2.34 13.49 24.88
N VAL A 79 2.57 12.28 25.38
CA VAL A 79 2.40 11.03 24.63
C VAL A 79 0.97 10.52 24.77
N TYR A 80 0.38 10.16 23.64
CA TYR A 80 -0.90 9.49 23.52
C TYR A 80 -0.70 8.07 23.00
N SER A 81 -1.56 7.15 23.40
CA SER A 81 -1.65 5.80 22.84
C SER A 81 -3.10 5.34 22.86
N TYR A 82 -3.42 4.23 22.20
CA TYR A 82 -4.76 3.66 22.27
C TYR A 82 -4.98 2.88 23.57
N ASP A 83 -6.19 2.93 24.09
CA ASP A 83 -6.62 2.23 25.31
C ASP A 83 -6.67 0.70 25.14
N SER A 84 -6.84 0.22 23.91
CA SER A 84 -6.87 -1.21 23.59
C SER A 84 -5.60 -1.71 22.90
N HIS A 85 -5.34 -3.00 23.07
CA HIS A 85 -4.25 -3.70 22.41
C HIS A 85 -4.67 -4.10 20.99
N ILE A 86 -4.81 -3.13 20.09
CA ILE A 86 -5.09 -3.41 18.67
C ILE A 86 -4.11 -2.65 17.77
N GLY A 87 -3.79 -3.25 16.61
CA GLY A 87 -3.09 -2.54 15.54
C GLY A 87 -4.11 -1.82 14.67
N THR A 88 -3.90 -0.52 14.44
CA THR A 88 -4.80 0.33 13.66
C THR A 88 -4.21 0.64 12.29
N ASP A 89 -5.07 1.02 11.34
CA ASP A 89 -4.64 1.66 10.10
C ASP A 89 -4.33 3.15 10.32
N PHE A 90 -3.53 3.73 9.42
CA PHE A 90 -3.19 5.16 9.49
C PHE A 90 -4.43 6.07 9.45
N SER A 91 -5.48 5.66 8.75
CA SER A 91 -6.72 6.42 8.65
C SER A 91 -7.43 6.66 9.98
N THR A 92 -7.27 5.79 10.99
CA THR A 92 -7.78 6.06 12.35
C THR A 92 -6.91 7.05 13.09
N ASP A 93 -5.59 7.00 12.86
CA ASP A 93 -4.64 7.92 13.49
C ASP A 93 -4.88 9.38 13.03
N GLU A 94 -5.23 9.60 11.76
CA GLU A 94 -5.59 10.94 11.25
C GLU A 94 -6.81 11.53 11.99
N ILE A 95 -7.80 10.69 12.32
CA ILE A 95 -9.00 11.10 13.06
C ILE A 95 -8.64 11.42 14.51
N ALA A 96 -7.77 10.61 15.12
CA ALA A 96 -7.25 10.89 16.46
C ALA A 96 -6.53 12.24 16.51
N CYS A 97 -5.70 12.55 15.51
CA CYS A 97 -5.03 13.85 15.41
C CYS A 97 -6.02 15.00 15.33
N HIS A 98 -7.06 14.87 14.50
CA HIS A 98 -8.07 15.90 14.39
C HIS A 98 -8.84 16.14 15.69
N LYS A 99 -9.33 15.07 16.34
CA LYS A 99 -10.14 15.18 17.55
C LYS A 99 -9.36 15.67 18.77
N HIS A 100 -8.13 15.21 18.94
CA HIS A 100 -7.33 15.47 20.15
C HIS A 100 -6.26 16.56 19.94
N LYS A 101 -6.23 17.16 18.73
CA LYS A 101 -5.24 18.17 18.31
C LYS A 101 -3.81 17.66 18.48
N ILE A 102 -3.55 16.45 17.99
CA ILE A 102 -2.22 15.82 18.08
C ILE A 102 -1.36 16.35 16.94
N ASP A 103 -0.12 16.75 17.24
CA ASP A 103 0.79 17.36 16.27
C ASP A 103 1.45 16.29 15.39
N TYR A 104 1.88 15.18 16.00
CA TYR A 104 2.59 14.11 15.31
C TYR A 104 2.01 12.71 15.58
N VAL A 105 2.10 11.83 14.58
CA VAL A 105 1.94 10.38 14.77
C VAL A 105 3.28 9.71 14.51
N VAL A 106 3.74 8.89 15.44
CA VAL A 106 4.83 7.94 15.21
C VAL A 106 4.23 6.56 15.17
N LYS A 107 4.15 5.99 13.96
CA LYS A 107 3.54 4.70 13.71
C LYS A 107 4.60 3.62 13.48
N PHE A 108 4.58 2.60 14.32
CA PHE A 108 5.42 1.41 14.17
C PHE A 108 4.67 0.33 13.39
N ILE A 109 5.12 0.06 12.17
CA ILE A 109 4.60 -1.00 11.29
C ILE A 109 5.56 -2.19 11.38
N ILE A 110 5.16 -3.23 12.10
CA ILE A 110 6.06 -4.33 12.49
C ILE A 110 5.78 -5.57 11.67
N SER A 111 6.79 -6.06 10.96
CA SER A 111 6.69 -7.29 10.17
C SER A 111 6.34 -8.50 11.04
N LYS A 112 5.80 -9.56 10.41
CA LYS A 112 5.43 -10.80 11.10
C LYS A 112 6.58 -11.44 11.91
N THR A 113 7.83 -11.22 11.51
CA THR A 113 9.02 -11.75 12.18
C THR A 113 9.65 -10.80 13.19
N SER A 114 9.23 -9.52 13.25
CA SER A 114 9.90 -8.44 14.01
C SER A 114 11.38 -8.24 13.68
N LYS A 115 11.83 -8.73 12.52
CA LYS A 115 13.19 -8.46 12.01
C LYS A 115 13.26 -7.19 11.18
N PHE A 116 12.09 -6.67 10.82
CA PHE A 116 11.88 -5.49 10.03
C PHE A 116 10.78 -4.67 10.69
N ILE A 117 11.06 -3.41 11.00
CA ILE A 117 10.10 -2.44 11.51
C ILE A 117 10.20 -1.21 10.63
N SER A 118 9.09 -0.79 10.04
CA SER A 118 8.97 0.49 9.37
C SER A 118 8.36 1.50 10.35
N ILE A 119 9.03 2.63 10.52
CA ILE A 119 8.60 3.73 11.38
C ILE A 119 8.26 4.89 10.48
N VAL A 120 7.00 5.32 10.56
CA VAL A 120 6.46 6.43 9.79
C VAL A 120 6.11 7.55 10.75
N ILE A 121 6.55 8.77 10.41
CA ILE A 121 6.28 9.95 11.22
C ILE A 121 5.41 10.89 10.39
N TYR A 122 4.21 11.17 10.89
CA TYR A 122 3.24 12.06 10.25
C TYR A 122 3.14 13.37 10.99
N ASP A 123 3.08 14.46 10.24
CA ASP A 123 2.89 15.82 10.71
C ASP A 123 1.46 16.26 10.38
N TYR A 124 0.66 16.48 11.43
CA TYR A 124 -0.73 16.89 11.27
C TYR A 124 -0.88 18.29 10.68
N LYS A 125 0.13 19.15 10.84
CA LYS A 125 0.12 20.51 10.28
C LYS A 125 0.18 20.48 8.76
N THR A 126 1.04 19.65 8.17
CA THR A 126 1.11 19.47 6.70
C THR A 126 0.07 18.47 6.20
N ARG A 127 -0.48 17.65 7.11
CA ARG A 127 -1.30 16.48 6.82
C ARG A 127 -0.57 15.46 5.97
N PHE A 128 0.73 15.34 6.15
CA PHE A 128 1.58 14.43 5.39
C PHE A 128 2.74 13.91 6.25
N TYR A 129 3.56 13.01 5.70
CA TYR A 129 4.75 12.53 6.39
C TYR A 129 5.77 13.66 6.60
N VAL A 130 6.57 13.57 7.66
CA VAL A 130 7.66 14.53 7.89
C VAL A 130 8.64 14.52 6.71
N LYS A 131 9.24 15.68 6.45
CA LYS A 131 10.19 15.85 5.35
C LYS A 131 11.39 14.90 5.51
N LYS A 132 11.93 14.45 4.37
CA LYS A 132 13.08 13.55 4.30
C LYS A 132 14.31 14.05 5.07
N ASP A 133 14.53 15.36 5.16
CA ASP A 133 15.65 15.92 5.92
C ASP A 133 15.48 15.75 7.44
N ILE A 134 14.24 15.70 7.95
CA ILE A 134 13.97 15.35 9.35
C ILE A 134 14.31 13.87 9.57
N LEU A 135 13.89 12.97 8.66
CA LEU A 135 14.24 11.56 8.74
C LEU A 135 15.75 11.33 8.72
N LYS A 136 16.50 12.07 7.88
CA LYS A 136 17.98 12.04 7.87
C LYS A 136 18.57 12.46 9.21
N LYS A 137 18.09 13.55 9.80
CA LYS A 137 18.56 13.99 11.12
C LYS A 137 18.32 12.94 12.21
N VAL A 138 17.14 12.30 12.21
CA VAL A 138 16.85 11.20 13.14
C VAL A 138 17.78 10.01 12.90
N HIS A 139 17.96 9.62 11.63
CA HIS A 139 18.86 8.54 11.23
C HIS A 139 20.31 8.79 11.69
N ASP A 140 20.84 9.97 11.40
CA ASP A 140 22.22 10.34 11.71
C ASP A 140 22.41 10.42 13.24
N SER A 141 21.44 10.99 13.95
CA SER A 141 21.46 11.05 15.42
C SER A 141 21.49 9.66 16.06
N PHE A 142 20.63 8.74 15.61
CA PHE A 142 20.61 7.35 16.09
C PHE A 142 21.90 6.59 15.74
N CYS A 143 22.41 6.76 14.52
CA CYS A 143 23.65 6.09 14.09
C CYS A 143 24.88 6.60 14.84
N SER A 144 24.93 7.89 15.17
CA SER A 144 26.03 8.50 15.94
C SER A 144 25.98 8.18 17.43
N ASN A 145 24.79 7.98 18.00
CA ASN A 145 24.64 7.68 19.43
C ASN A 145 23.72 6.49 19.67
N LYS A 146 24.27 5.28 19.55
CA LYS A 146 23.55 4.03 19.88
C LYS A 146 23.59 3.69 21.38
N LYS A 147 24.01 4.61 22.25
CA LYS A 147 24.07 4.34 23.69
C LYS A 147 22.65 4.37 24.25
N LEU A 148 22.23 3.23 24.79
CA LEU A 148 21.17 3.17 25.78
C LEU A 148 21.71 3.85 27.04
N GLU A 149 21.38 5.11 27.23
CA GLU A 149 21.29 5.58 28.61
C GLU A 149 20.18 4.73 29.24
N SER A 150 20.45 4.13 30.39
CA SER A 150 19.40 3.51 31.18
C SER A 150 18.45 4.62 31.57
N VAL A 151 17.42 4.84 30.75
CA VAL A 151 16.26 5.61 31.17
C VAL A 151 15.68 4.78 32.29
N ASP A 152 16.03 5.13 33.52
CA ASP A 152 15.24 4.75 34.68
C ASP A 152 13.84 5.22 34.31
N ASN A 153 12.97 4.26 33.99
CA ASN A 153 11.56 4.55 33.75
C ASN A 153 11.11 5.36 34.95
N ASP A 154 10.86 6.65 34.76
CA ASP A 154 10.21 7.44 35.78
C ASP A 154 8.84 6.80 35.94
N LEU A 155 8.67 6.01 37.01
CA LEU A 155 7.54 5.10 37.22
C LEU A 155 6.20 5.84 37.26
N ASN A 156 6.23 7.18 37.26
CA ASN A 156 5.09 8.06 37.37
C ASN A 156 4.60 8.63 36.03
N TYR A 157 5.32 8.44 34.91
CA TYR A 157 4.84 8.91 33.61
C TYR A 157 3.90 7.88 32.95
N GLU A 158 2.67 8.29 32.66
CA GLU A 158 1.71 7.49 31.90
C GLU A 158 1.23 8.24 30.66
N ALA A 159 1.24 7.56 29.52
CA ALA A 159 0.63 8.09 28.31
C ALA A 159 -0.88 8.26 28.45
N GLU A 160 -1.43 9.31 27.84
CA GLU A 160 -2.87 9.49 27.76
C GLU A 160 -3.48 8.46 26.81
N LEU A 161 -4.53 7.77 27.27
CA LEU A 161 -5.18 6.70 26.51
C LEU A 161 -6.39 7.22 25.74
N LEU A 162 -6.40 6.99 24.44
CA LEU A 162 -7.49 7.34 23.53
C LEU A 162 -8.42 6.15 23.33
N ASN A 163 -9.72 6.40 23.38
CA ASN A 163 -10.75 5.40 23.12
C ASN A 163 -10.79 5.05 21.62
N VAL A 164 -10.17 3.92 21.26
CA VAL A 164 -10.03 3.55 19.85
C VAL A 164 -11.35 3.08 19.23
N ASP A 165 -12.22 2.43 20.00
CA ASP A 165 -13.52 1.97 19.50
C ASP A 165 -14.41 3.16 19.11
N HIS A 166 -14.37 4.24 19.89
CA HIS A 166 -15.03 5.50 19.55
C HIS A 166 -14.44 6.12 18.28
N LEU A 167 -13.11 6.13 18.13
CA LEU A 167 -12.45 6.65 16.92
C LEU A 167 -12.81 5.83 15.68
N ILE A 168 -12.88 4.50 15.79
CA ILE A 168 -13.34 3.61 14.72
C ILE A 168 -14.80 3.93 14.35
N SER A 169 -15.66 4.19 15.33
CA SER A 169 -17.06 4.60 15.10
C SER A 169 -17.18 5.91 14.35
N VAL A 170 -16.37 6.89 14.71
CA VAL A 170 -16.29 8.16 13.99
C VAL A 170 -15.80 7.93 12.56
N GLN A 171 -14.73 7.16 12.38
CA GLN A 171 -14.19 6.83 11.06
C GLN A 171 -15.23 6.19 10.14
N ALA A 172 -16.03 5.28 10.69
CA ALA A 172 -17.06 4.56 9.98
C ALA A 172 -18.34 5.37 9.74
N SER A 173 -18.39 6.62 10.21
CA SER A 173 -19.59 7.46 10.17
C SER A 173 -19.78 8.17 8.83
N LYS A 174 -20.95 8.82 8.70
CA LYS A 174 -21.33 9.71 7.59
C LYS A 174 -20.61 11.07 7.62
N GLU A 175 -19.84 11.35 8.67
CA GLU A 175 -19.01 12.56 8.76
C GLU A 175 -17.59 12.33 8.21
N GLU A 176 -17.16 11.07 8.15
CA GLU A 176 -15.82 10.65 7.71
C GLU A 176 -15.85 9.84 6.40
N ILE A 177 -15.47 8.56 6.42
CA ILE A 177 -15.34 7.73 5.20
C ILE A 177 -16.63 7.72 4.38
N LEU A 178 -17.79 7.69 5.04
CA LEU A 178 -19.09 7.60 4.35
C LEU A 178 -19.64 8.96 3.91
N LYS A 179 -18.95 10.07 4.17
CA LYS A 179 -19.42 11.43 3.83
C LYS A 179 -19.74 11.59 2.35
N ALA A 180 -18.86 11.10 1.47
CA ALA A 180 -19.05 11.17 0.03
C ALA A 180 -20.19 10.26 -0.47
N PHE A 181 -20.67 9.33 0.36
CA PHE A 181 -21.63 8.31 -0.02
C PHE A 181 -23.01 8.52 0.61
N PHE A 182 -23.20 9.57 1.42
CA PHE A 182 -24.45 9.81 2.14
C PHE A 182 -25.69 9.83 1.23
N ASN A 183 -25.55 10.40 0.02
CA ASN A 183 -26.62 10.50 -0.97
C ASN A 183 -26.64 9.35 -1.98
N VAL A 184 -25.70 8.41 -1.90
CA VAL A 184 -25.59 7.27 -2.82
C VAL A 184 -26.51 6.15 -2.32
N ARG A 185 -27.74 6.09 -2.83
CA ARG A 185 -28.71 5.03 -2.49
C ARG A 185 -28.60 3.87 -3.47
N PRO A 186 -28.13 2.67 -3.05
CA PRO A 186 -28.04 1.53 -3.94
C PRO A 186 -29.43 0.96 -4.24
N ARG A 187 -29.84 0.95 -5.52
CA ARG A 187 -31.05 0.22 -5.96
C ARG A 187 -30.92 -1.29 -5.74
N TYR A 188 -29.69 -1.81 -5.87
CA TYR A 188 -29.37 -3.22 -5.69
C TYR A 188 -28.14 -3.37 -4.78
N LYS A 189 -28.23 -4.24 -3.75
CA LYS A 189 -27.15 -4.49 -2.77
C LYS A 189 -26.31 -5.75 -3.04
N SER A 190 -25.07 -5.62 -3.49
CA SER A 190 -24.21 -6.77 -3.74
C SER A 190 -24.00 -7.63 -2.48
N ARG A 191 -23.91 -8.95 -2.70
CA ARG A 191 -23.64 -9.92 -1.62
C ARG A 191 -22.17 -10.26 -1.66
N SER A 192 -21.43 -9.79 -0.67
CA SER A 192 -19.99 -9.96 -0.61
C SER A 192 -19.55 -10.50 0.75
N LEU A 193 -18.46 -11.25 0.74
CA LEU A 193 -17.82 -11.77 1.93
C LEU A 193 -16.51 -11.02 2.17
N VAL A 194 -16.38 -10.38 3.33
CA VAL A 194 -15.15 -9.71 3.74
C VAL A 194 -14.45 -10.57 4.80
N LEU A 195 -13.23 -10.99 4.49
CA LEU A 195 -12.38 -11.79 5.34
C LEU A 195 -11.25 -10.92 5.91
N VAL A 196 -11.23 -10.78 7.22
CA VAL A 196 -10.28 -9.93 7.96
C VAL A 196 -9.41 -10.77 8.90
N ASN A 197 -8.18 -10.36 9.19
CA ASN A 197 -7.29 -11.12 10.10
C ASN A 197 -7.14 -10.52 11.51
N ASN A 198 -7.58 -9.27 11.73
CA ASN A 198 -7.43 -8.56 12.99
C ASN A 198 -8.77 -7.95 13.47
N ASP A 199 -8.83 -7.61 14.76
CA ASP A 199 -10.03 -7.09 15.42
C ASP A 199 -10.37 -5.65 15.00
N TYR A 200 -9.35 -4.84 14.70
CA TYR A 200 -9.52 -3.51 14.16
C TYR A 200 -10.32 -3.51 12.85
N SER A 201 -9.86 -4.26 11.84
CA SER A 201 -10.53 -4.38 10.55
C SER A 201 -11.93 -5.00 10.69
N LEU A 202 -12.12 -5.92 11.63
CA LEU A 202 -13.43 -6.50 11.93
C LEU A 202 -14.40 -5.43 12.44
N SER A 203 -13.98 -4.65 13.43
CA SER A 203 -14.78 -3.58 14.03
C SER A 203 -15.11 -2.50 12.99
N LEU A 204 -14.09 -1.97 12.31
CA LEU A 204 -14.24 -0.93 11.30
C LEU A 204 -15.16 -1.36 10.15
N CYS A 205 -14.93 -2.54 9.57
CA CYS A 205 -15.80 -3.03 8.48
C CYS A 205 -17.24 -3.24 8.94
N SER A 206 -17.44 -3.72 10.17
CA SER A 206 -18.79 -3.97 10.71
C SER A 206 -19.58 -2.68 10.83
N GLN A 207 -18.94 -1.63 11.35
CA GLN A 207 -19.57 -0.32 11.48
C GLN A 207 -19.75 0.35 10.12
N LEU A 208 -18.75 0.30 9.23
CA LEU A 208 -18.87 0.85 7.87
C LEU A 208 -20.05 0.25 7.11
N PHE A 209 -20.18 -1.08 7.12
CA PHE A 209 -21.24 -1.77 6.38
C PHE A 209 -22.61 -1.68 7.03
N SER A 210 -22.67 -1.52 8.36
CA SER A 210 -23.90 -1.18 9.07
C SER A 210 -24.36 0.24 8.71
N ASN A 211 -23.46 1.22 8.74
CA ASN A 211 -23.78 2.62 8.46
C ASN A 211 -24.07 2.91 6.97
N TYR A 212 -23.48 2.13 6.05
CA TYR A 212 -23.77 2.20 4.60
C TYR A 212 -25.02 1.40 4.20
N ASP A 213 -25.54 0.52 5.08
CA ASP A 213 -26.69 -0.36 4.82
C ASP A 213 -26.45 -1.38 3.66
N THR A 214 -25.39 -2.19 3.79
CA THR A 214 -25.06 -3.27 2.83
C THR A 214 -25.51 -4.66 3.30
N SER A 215 -25.56 -5.62 2.37
CA SER A 215 -25.72 -7.06 2.70
C SER A 215 -24.38 -7.79 2.82
N PHE A 216 -23.30 -7.10 3.17
CA PHE A 216 -21.97 -7.69 3.24
C PHE A 216 -21.82 -8.49 4.53
N LYS A 217 -21.23 -9.69 4.42
CA LYS A 217 -20.89 -10.50 5.58
C LYS A 217 -19.42 -10.33 5.91
N ILE A 218 -19.09 -10.06 7.17
CA ILE A 218 -17.71 -9.95 7.62
C ILE A 218 -17.37 -11.15 8.49
N LYS A 219 -16.16 -11.69 8.33
CA LYS A 219 -15.68 -12.81 9.14
C LYS A 219 -14.19 -12.70 9.40
N LYS A 220 -13.79 -12.86 10.67
CA LYS A 220 -12.39 -13.02 11.04
C LYS A 220 -11.86 -14.37 10.53
N SER A 221 -10.75 -14.37 9.80
CA SER A 221 -10.17 -15.57 9.18
C SER A 221 -8.68 -15.39 8.89
N LYS A 222 -7.86 -16.40 9.23
CA LYS A 222 -6.43 -16.43 8.87
C LYS A 222 -6.18 -16.49 7.36
N ILE A 223 -7.22 -16.80 6.57
CA ILE A 223 -7.17 -16.92 5.10
C ILE A 223 -6.77 -15.60 4.45
N SER A 224 -7.06 -14.44 5.04
CA SER A 224 -6.68 -13.16 4.44
C SER A 224 -5.16 -12.92 4.40
N ASN A 225 -4.35 -13.77 5.05
CA ASN A 225 -2.90 -13.78 4.84
C ASN A 225 -2.53 -14.36 3.47
N ASN A 226 -1.59 -13.71 2.76
CA ASN A 226 -1.15 -14.07 1.40
C ASN A 226 -0.85 -15.56 1.17
N LYS A 227 -0.23 -16.28 2.13
CA LYS A 227 0.07 -17.73 1.98
C LYS A 227 -1.19 -18.60 2.02
N SER A 228 -2.06 -18.36 3.00
CA SER A 228 -3.31 -19.10 3.19
C SER A 228 -4.32 -18.77 2.10
N ARG A 229 -4.31 -17.52 1.61
CA ARG A 229 -5.12 -17.07 0.47
C ARG A 229 -4.84 -17.89 -0.78
N LYS A 230 -3.57 -18.05 -1.17
CA LYS A 230 -3.19 -18.85 -2.35
C LYS A 230 -3.73 -20.29 -2.31
N PHE A 231 -3.67 -20.92 -1.14
CA PHE A 231 -4.23 -22.26 -0.97
C PHE A 231 -5.75 -22.24 -1.08
N PHE A 232 -6.42 -21.30 -0.38
CA PHE A 232 -7.86 -21.13 -0.45
C PHE A 232 -8.36 -20.84 -1.87
N ASP A 233 -7.66 -20.00 -2.62
CA ASP A 233 -8.00 -19.61 -3.99
C ASP A 233 -8.06 -20.80 -4.96
N THR A 234 -7.22 -21.81 -4.72
CA THR A 234 -7.23 -23.06 -5.49
C THR A 234 -8.51 -23.86 -5.28
N PHE A 235 -9.03 -23.89 -4.05
CA PHE A 235 -10.14 -24.76 -3.66
C PHE A 235 -11.48 -24.04 -3.49
N LYS A 236 -11.52 -22.70 -3.46
CA LYS A 236 -12.73 -21.91 -3.19
C LYS A 236 -13.90 -22.25 -4.14
N ASN A 237 -13.60 -22.61 -5.38
CA ASN A 237 -14.62 -22.95 -6.38
C ASN A 237 -15.38 -24.25 -6.04
N LEU A 238 -14.79 -25.12 -5.24
CA LEU A 238 -15.38 -26.38 -4.81
C LEU A 238 -16.30 -26.20 -3.59
N LEU A 239 -16.32 -25.01 -2.97
CA LEU A 239 -17.10 -24.74 -1.76
C LEU A 239 -18.52 -24.26 -2.12
N PRO A 240 -19.58 -25.07 -1.91
CA PRO A 240 -20.95 -24.69 -2.28
C PRO A 240 -21.43 -23.44 -1.55
N LYS A 241 -20.97 -23.22 -0.32
CA LYS A 241 -21.30 -22.06 0.53
C LYS A 241 -20.87 -20.72 -0.10
N LEU A 242 -19.92 -20.74 -1.05
CA LEU A 242 -19.43 -19.52 -1.71
C LEU A 242 -20.26 -19.12 -2.93
N LYS A 243 -21.13 -20.00 -3.46
CA LYS A 243 -22.01 -19.71 -4.61
C LYS A 243 -22.94 -18.51 -4.39
N ASN A 244 -23.23 -18.17 -3.13
CA ASN A 244 -24.14 -17.08 -2.77
C ASN A 244 -23.47 -15.70 -2.71
N TYR A 245 -22.13 -15.64 -2.84
CA TYR A 245 -21.38 -14.39 -2.83
C TYR A 245 -20.92 -14.02 -4.24
N GLN A 246 -21.07 -12.74 -4.57
CA GLN A 246 -20.61 -12.14 -5.83
C GLN A 246 -19.15 -11.71 -5.75
N SER A 247 -18.65 -11.43 -4.55
CA SER A 247 -17.23 -11.14 -4.34
C SER A 247 -16.73 -11.60 -2.98
N ILE A 248 -15.43 -11.85 -2.91
CA ILE A 248 -14.69 -12.04 -1.67
C ILE A 248 -13.62 -10.95 -1.60
N ILE A 249 -13.57 -10.27 -0.46
CA ILE A 249 -12.59 -9.23 -0.18
C ILE A 249 -11.75 -9.71 1.01
N TYR A 250 -10.43 -9.61 0.89
CA TYR A 250 -9.48 -9.98 1.92
C TYR A 250 -8.76 -8.73 2.40
N ILE A 251 -8.68 -8.57 3.72
CA ILE A 251 -7.91 -7.51 4.38
C ILE A 251 -6.96 -8.17 5.37
N ASP A 252 -5.66 -7.93 5.21
CA ASP A 252 -4.61 -8.47 6.07
C ASP A 252 -4.33 -7.58 7.29
N ASN A 253 -3.27 -7.89 8.06
CA ASN A 253 -2.91 -7.13 9.26
C ASN A 253 -2.24 -5.77 8.98
N TYR A 254 -1.93 -5.49 7.73
CA TYR A 254 -1.34 -4.24 7.25
C TYR A 254 -2.34 -3.45 6.42
N SER A 255 -3.63 -3.78 6.54
CA SER A 255 -4.74 -3.18 5.78
C SER A 255 -4.62 -3.35 4.27
N ASN A 256 -3.77 -4.26 3.77
CA ASN A 256 -3.68 -4.51 2.34
C ASN A 256 -4.93 -5.22 1.86
N LEU A 257 -5.48 -4.73 0.75
CA LEU A 257 -6.72 -5.21 0.18
C LEU A 257 -6.46 -6.10 -1.03
N ALA A 258 -7.13 -7.25 -1.08
CA ALA A 258 -7.22 -8.09 -2.27
C ALA A 258 -8.66 -8.51 -2.50
N THR A 259 -9.04 -8.71 -3.76
CA THR A 259 -10.43 -9.02 -4.11
C THR A 259 -10.55 -10.07 -5.19
N ASP A 260 -11.56 -10.92 -5.04
CA ASP A 260 -12.03 -11.82 -6.07
C ASP A 260 -13.48 -11.49 -6.42
N PHE A 261 -13.78 -11.39 -7.71
CA PHE A 261 -15.15 -11.29 -8.17
C PHE A 261 -15.61 -12.68 -8.62
N LEU A 262 -16.47 -13.30 -7.81
CA LEU A 262 -16.99 -14.65 -8.06
C LEU A 262 -18.12 -14.69 -9.11
N ILE A 263 -18.44 -13.55 -9.71
CA ILE A 263 -19.48 -13.43 -10.72
C ILE A 263 -19.13 -14.33 -11.93
N ASP A 264 -20.02 -15.29 -12.19
CA ASP A 264 -19.88 -16.38 -13.17
C ASP A 264 -18.55 -17.17 -13.10
N TYR A 265 -17.83 -17.08 -11.98
CA TYR A 265 -16.51 -17.71 -11.81
C TYR A 265 -15.46 -17.32 -12.87
N LYS A 266 -15.67 -16.24 -13.62
CA LYS A 266 -14.76 -15.77 -14.68
C LYS A 266 -13.69 -14.80 -14.19
N LEU A 267 -13.99 -14.01 -13.16
CA LEU A 267 -13.14 -12.90 -12.66
C LEU A 267 -12.36 -13.29 -11.40
N LYS A 268 -11.59 -14.38 -11.48
CA LYS A 268 -10.83 -14.93 -10.35
C LYS A 268 -9.41 -14.39 -10.29
N ASN A 269 -8.89 -14.21 -9.07
CA ASN A 269 -7.49 -13.90 -8.79
C ASN A 269 -7.01 -12.62 -9.49
N LEU A 270 -7.86 -11.59 -9.53
CA LEU A 270 -7.51 -10.33 -10.16
C LEU A 270 -6.32 -9.69 -9.45
N SER A 271 -5.36 -9.18 -10.22
CA SER A 271 -4.30 -8.34 -9.68
C SER A 271 -4.88 -7.00 -9.21
N LEU A 272 -4.15 -6.27 -8.35
CA LEU A 272 -4.60 -4.93 -7.95
C LEU A 272 -4.79 -4.01 -9.17
N ASP A 273 -3.86 -4.07 -10.13
CA ASP A 273 -3.97 -3.32 -11.40
C ASP A 273 -5.28 -3.63 -12.13
N GLN A 274 -5.74 -4.90 -12.16
CA GLN A 274 -7.00 -5.24 -12.81
C GLN A 274 -8.22 -4.71 -12.05
N VAL A 275 -8.16 -4.71 -10.71
CA VAL A 275 -9.21 -4.12 -9.87
C VAL A 275 -9.26 -2.60 -10.05
N VAL A 276 -8.10 -1.95 -10.06
CA VAL A 276 -7.97 -0.51 -10.31
C VAL A 276 -8.43 -0.15 -11.72
N LEU A 277 -8.12 -0.96 -12.73
CA LEU A 277 -8.58 -0.75 -14.11
C LEU A 277 -10.11 -0.70 -14.19
N LEU A 278 -10.79 -1.69 -13.59
CA LEU A 278 -12.25 -1.75 -13.52
C LEU A 278 -12.83 -0.55 -12.76
N TYR A 279 -12.22 -0.18 -11.64
CA TYR A 279 -12.71 0.91 -10.82
C TYR A 279 -12.50 2.29 -11.47
N LEU A 280 -11.34 2.53 -12.10
CA LEU A 280 -11.07 3.79 -12.79
C LEU A 280 -12.03 3.98 -13.97
N ASP A 281 -12.29 2.94 -14.75
CA ASP A 281 -13.28 2.96 -15.82
C ASP A 281 -14.67 3.36 -15.29
N PHE A 282 -15.12 2.67 -14.23
CA PHE A 282 -16.36 3.00 -13.53
C PHE A 282 -16.39 4.46 -13.04
N LEU A 283 -15.36 4.89 -12.31
CA LEU A 283 -15.30 6.23 -11.71
C LEU A 283 -15.39 7.32 -12.77
N VAL A 284 -14.65 7.18 -13.88
CA VAL A 284 -14.67 8.16 -14.96
C VAL A 284 -16.02 8.17 -15.67
N GLU A 285 -16.68 7.03 -15.87
CA GLU A 285 -18.04 6.99 -16.42
C GLU A 285 -19.05 7.70 -15.51
N GLU A 286 -18.98 7.51 -14.19
CA GLU A 286 -19.86 8.21 -13.25
C GLU A 286 -19.61 9.73 -13.25
N LEU A 287 -18.34 10.16 -13.34
CA LEU A 287 -18.00 11.58 -13.48
C LEU A 287 -18.48 12.19 -14.80
N LYS A 288 -18.45 11.43 -15.91
CA LYS A 288 -19.03 11.89 -17.18
C LYS A 288 -20.52 12.12 -17.06
N ARG A 289 -21.23 11.23 -16.37
CA ARG A 289 -22.70 11.34 -16.19
C ARG A 289 -23.11 12.54 -15.36
N SER A 290 -22.28 13.00 -14.43
CA SER A 290 -22.60 14.18 -13.62
C SER A 290 -22.54 15.50 -14.40
N ASN A 291 -21.84 15.54 -15.55
CA ASN A 291 -21.59 16.74 -16.37
C ASN A 291 -20.94 17.94 -15.63
N GLN A 292 -20.50 17.76 -14.38
CA GLN A 292 -19.96 18.83 -13.54
C GLN A 292 -18.43 18.95 -13.60
N VAL A 293 -17.75 17.92 -14.11
CA VAL A 293 -16.29 17.81 -14.01
C VAL A 293 -15.66 17.66 -15.38
N ASN A 294 -14.71 18.55 -15.71
CA ASN A 294 -13.91 18.43 -16.92
C ASN A 294 -12.78 17.41 -16.70
N ILE A 295 -13.04 16.16 -17.09
CA ILE A 295 -12.12 15.03 -16.92
C ILE A 295 -10.73 15.27 -17.54
N LYS A 296 -10.63 16.07 -18.61
CA LYS A 296 -9.33 16.35 -19.25
C LYS A 296 -8.37 17.14 -18.35
N LYS A 297 -8.89 17.87 -17.35
CA LYS A 297 -8.08 18.60 -16.36
C LYS A 297 -7.54 17.67 -15.27
N LEU A 298 -8.24 16.56 -15.01
CA LEU A 298 -7.90 15.61 -13.97
C LEU A 298 -6.67 14.78 -14.32
N PHE A 299 -6.03 14.25 -13.28
CA PHE A 299 -4.95 13.29 -13.42
C PHE A 299 -5.01 12.19 -12.38
N VAL A 300 -4.27 11.11 -12.63
CA VAL A 300 -4.08 10.01 -11.67
C VAL A 300 -2.59 9.78 -11.40
N VAL A 301 -2.28 9.30 -10.20
CA VAL A 301 -0.92 8.87 -9.83
C VAL A 301 -0.87 7.35 -9.85
N ILE A 302 0.04 6.79 -10.63
CA ILE A 302 0.15 5.34 -10.86
C ILE A 302 1.54 4.85 -10.44
N PRO A 303 1.71 3.59 -10.00
CA PRO A 303 3.02 3.08 -9.67
C PRO A 303 3.88 2.90 -10.93
N PRO A 304 5.22 2.93 -10.80
CA PRO A 304 6.13 2.65 -11.91
C PRO A 304 5.92 1.30 -12.60
N ASN A 305 5.39 0.32 -11.87
CA ASN A 305 5.05 -1.01 -12.40
C ASN A 305 3.62 -1.12 -12.94
N ALA A 306 2.84 -0.04 -13.06
CA ALA A 306 1.47 -0.09 -13.58
C ALA A 306 1.40 -0.75 -14.97
N SER A 307 0.38 -1.55 -15.22
CA SER A 307 0.20 -2.22 -16.52
C SER A 307 -0.04 -1.23 -17.67
N SER A 308 0.24 -1.67 -18.89
CA SER A 308 -0.06 -0.87 -20.09
C SER A 308 -1.57 -0.61 -20.25
N GLN A 309 -2.44 -1.53 -19.78
CA GLN A 309 -3.89 -1.35 -19.81
C GLN A 309 -4.33 -0.10 -19.02
N ILE A 310 -3.75 0.14 -17.84
CA ILE A 310 -4.04 1.33 -17.03
C ILE A 310 -3.66 2.59 -17.80
N ILE A 311 -2.45 2.62 -18.37
CA ILE A 311 -1.95 3.77 -19.13
C ILE A 311 -2.81 4.03 -20.38
N GLU A 312 -3.19 2.99 -21.10
CA GLU A 312 -4.06 3.09 -22.28
C GLU A 312 -5.46 3.58 -21.92
N LEU A 313 -6.07 3.09 -20.84
CA LEU A 313 -7.37 3.56 -20.34
C LEU A 313 -7.34 5.07 -20.02
N ILE A 314 -6.31 5.52 -19.29
CA ILE A 314 -6.14 6.94 -18.93
C ILE A 314 -6.02 7.81 -20.19
N LYS A 315 -5.25 7.35 -21.19
CA LYS A 315 -5.09 8.04 -22.47
C LYS A 315 -6.40 8.08 -23.27
N GLN A 316 -7.18 7.01 -23.29
CA GLN A 316 -8.51 6.98 -23.94
C GLN A 316 -9.44 8.05 -23.34
N TYR A 317 -9.36 8.27 -22.03
CA TYR A 317 -10.10 9.33 -21.35
C TYR A 317 -9.49 10.73 -21.48
N LYS A 318 -8.35 10.87 -22.18
CA LYS A 318 -7.60 12.13 -22.33
C LYS A 318 -7.23 12.76 -20.99
N MET A 319 -6.98 11.92 -19.98
CA MET A 319 -6.50 12.33 -18.67
C MET A 319 -4.97 12.31 -18.63
N ARG A 320 -4.39 13.07 -17.70
CA ARG A 320 -2.96 13.03 -17.42
C ARG A 320 -2.66 11.92 -16.40
N TYR A 321 -1.42 11.44 -16.37
CA TYR A 321 -0.94 10.60 -15.29
C TYR A 321 0.48 10.99 -14.89
N PHE A 322 0.80 10.75 -13.63
CA PHE A 322 2.14 10.88 -13.09
C PHE A 322 2.55 9.57 -12.43
N TYR A 323 3.83 9.26 -12.46
CA TYR A 323 4.34 8.12 -11.72
C TYR A 323 4.52 8.48 -10.25
N TYR A 324 4.16 7.55 -9.37
CA TYR A 324 4.39 7.69 -7.94
C TYR A 324 5.89 7.81 -7.67
N ASN A 325 6.27 8.86 -6.95
CA ASN A 325 7.62 9.08 -6.43
C ASN A 325 7.51 9.70 -5.04
N SER A 326 8.05 9.04 -4.02
CA SER A 326 8.01 9.52 -2.64
C SER A 326 8.58 10.93 -2.46
N ASP A 327 9.51 11.37 -3.31
CA ASP A 327 10.11 12.70 -3.21
C ASP A 327 9.19 13.83 -3.72
N THR A 328 8.22 13.55 -4.60
CA THR A 328 7.32 14.56 -5.20
C THR A 328 5.83 14.28 -4.98
N ILE A 329 5.48 13.19 -4.30
CA ILE A 329 4.10 12.73 -4.16
C ILE A 329 3.24 13.72 -3.36
N GLU A 330 3.80 14.41 -2.37
CA GLU A 330 3.06 15.35 -1.52
C GLU A 330 2.44 16.47 -2.37
N GLU A 331 3.22 17.06 -3.28
CA GLU A 331 2.76 18.11 -4.18
C GLU A 331 1.62 17.62 -5.09
N LEU A 332 1.74 16.41 -5.63
CA LEU A 332 0.74 15.81 -6.50
C LEU A 332 -0.58 15.52 -5.76
N LEU A 333 -0.52 15.05 -4.51
CA LEU A 333 -1.71 14.75 -3.71
C LEU A 333 -2.39 16.01 -3.16
N ASN A 334 -1.65 17.12 -3.07
CA ASN A 334 -2.20 18.43 -2.70
C ASN A 334 -2.95 19.11 -3.85
N ASP A 335 -2.71 18.74 -5.10
CA ASP A 335 -3.43 19.29 -6.24
C ASP A 335 -4.88 18.78 -6.27
N GLU A 336 -5.84 19.70 -6.31
CA GLU A 336 -7.27 19.37 -6.37
C GLU A 336 -7.64 18.53 -7.59
N ASN A 337 -6.86 18.57 -8.68
CA ASN A 337 -7.08 17.78 -9.89
C ASN A 337 -6.60 16.33 -9.78
N CYS A 338 -5.95 15.96 -8.68
CA CYS A 338 -5.57 14.57 -8.40
C CYS A 338 -6.82 13.75 -8.08
N LEU A 339 -7.27 12.94 -9.04
CA LEU A 339 -8.50 12.15 -8.91
C LEU A 339 -8.28 10.88 -8.08
N PHE A 340 -7.17 10.21 -8.31
CA PHE A 340 -6.90 8.87 -7.78
C PHE A 340 -5.41 8.63 -7.74
N ALA A 341 -4.92 7.99 -6.68
CA ALA A 341 -3.53 7.58 -6.56
C ALA A 341 -3.43 6.14 -6.05
N TYR A 342 -2.47 5.37 -6.54
CA TYR A 342 -2.15 4.07 -5.95
C TYR A 342 -0.68 3.71 -6.11
N SER A 343 -0.22 2.84 -5.22
CA SER A 343 1.16 2.36 -5.15
C SER A 343 1.20 0.90 -4.69
N PHE A 344 1.59 -0.01 -5.58
CA PHE A 344 1.73 -1.45 -5.33
C PHE A 344 0.53 -2.15 -4.68
N GLU A 345 0.35 -2.05 -3.36
CA GLU A 345 -0.73 -2.66 -2.56
C GLU A 345 -1.58 -1.62 -1.79
N LYS A 346 -1.25 -0.33 -1.94
CA LYS A 346 -1.90 0.79 -1.25
C LYS A 346 -2.67 1.65 -2.24
N ILE A 347 -3.88 2.05 -1.88
CA ILE A 347 -4.76 2.88 -2.70
C ILE A 347 -5.18 4.13 -1.94
N ASN A 348 -5.15 5.26 -2.63
CA ASN A 348 -5.79 6.51 -2.23
C ASN A 348 -6.84 6.88 -3.28
N ALA A 349 -8.07 6.46 -3.03
CA ALA A 349 -9.17 6.65 -3.97
C ALA A 349 -9.79 8.04 -3.93
N ASN A 350 -9.40 8.89 -2.98
CA ASN A 350 -9.80 10.29 -2.89
C ASN A 350 -8.73 11.11 -2.16
N PRO A 351 -7.71 11.61 -2.88
CA PRO A 351 -6.64 12.43 -2.31
C PRO A 351 -7.12 13.70 -1.58
N ARG A 352 -8.33 14.18 -1.89
CA ARG A 352 -8.94 15.34 -1.21
C ARG A 352 -9.47 14.99 0.18
N TYR A 353 -9.80 13.73 0.44
CA TYR A 353 -10.25 13.25 1.75
C TYR A 353 -9.06 13.00 2.68
N SER A 354 -8.09 12.22 2.21
CA SER A 354 -6.84 11.96 2.93
C SER A 354 -5.68 11.97 1.94
N LYS A 355 -4.55 12.55 2.35
CA LYS A 355 -3.31 12.50 1.56
C LYS A 355 -2.55 11.20 1.77
N ILE A 356 -2.96 10.38 2.74
CA ILE A 356 -2.39 9.06 2.99
C ILE A 356 -3.26 8.02 2.31
N HIS A 357 -2.64 6.90 1.94
CA HIS A 357 -3.36 5.75 1.40
C HIS A 357 -4.41 5.25 2.40
N ASN A 358 -5.63 5.05 1.92
CA ASN A 358 -6.77 4.61 2.72
C ASN A 358 -7.54 3.51 1.98
N ASN A 359 -7.14 2.26 2.23
CA ASN A 359 -7.75 1.09 1.60
C ASN A 359 -9.20 0.86 2.07
N TYR A 360 -9.61 1.39 3.23
CA TYR A 360 -11.00 1.28 3.70
C TYR A 360 -11.93 2.26 2.98
N TYR A 361 -11.45 3.45 2.62
CA TYR A 361 -12.21 4.33 1.73
C TYR A 361 -12.38 3.68 0.35
N PHE A 362 -11.30 3.10 -0.19
CA PHE A 362 -11.37 2.35 -1.45
C PHE A 362 -12.30 1.13 -1.37
N LEU A 363 -12.38 0.46 -0.21
CA LEU A 363 -13.34 -0.62 0.01
C LEU A 363 -14.78 -0.15 -0.21
N ILE A 364 -15.16 1.04 0.30
CA ILE A 364 -16.49 1.61 0.09
C ILE A 364 -16.70 2.03 -1.37
N CYS A 365 -15.68 2.57 -2.03
CA CYS A 365 -15.69 2.81 -3.48
C CYS A 365 -15.98 1.53 -4.28
N LEU A 366 -15.37 0.40 -3.90
CA LEU A 366 -15.64 -0.89 -4.51
C LEU A 366 -17.06 -1.38 -4.23
N VAL A 367 -17.57 -1.22 -3.00
CA VAL A 367 -18.97 -1.53 -2.66
C VAL A 367 -19.92 -0.73 -3.55
N TRP A 368 -19.66 0.57 -3.75
CA TRP A 368 -20.44 1.42 -4.62
C TRP A 368 -20.45 0.89 -6.06
N MET A 369 -19.28 0.62 -6.65
CA MET A 369 -19.17 0.02 -7.99
C MET A 369 -19.94 -1.30 -8.10
N LEU A 370 -19.76 -2.20 -7.13
CA LEU A 370 -20.41 -3.51 -7.13
C LEU A 370 -21.94 -3.42 -7.02
N ASN A 371 -22.44 -2.44 -6.28
CA ASN A 371 -23.88 -2.17 -6.18
C ASN A 371 -24.46 -1.63 -7.49
N ILE A 372 -23.74 -0.72 -8.18
CA ILE A 372 -24.17 -0.18 -9.48
C ILE A 372 -24.20 -1.26 -10.55
N TYR A 373 -23.16 -2.11 -10.59
CA TYR A 373 -23.07 -3.19 -11.56
C TYR A 373 -23.90 -4.44 -11.22
N ARG A 374 -24.63 -4.42 -10.09
CA ARG A 374 -25.60 -5.44 -9.75
C ARG A 374 -26.90 -5.25 -10.56
N ASN A 375 -26.86 -5.62 -11.84
CA ASN A 375 -28.05 -5.77 -12.68
C ASN A 375 -28.30 -7.26 -13.00
N ARG A 376 -29.53 -7.63 -13.38
CA ARG A 376 -29.98 -8.99 -13.74
C ARG A 376 -29.16 -9.65 -14.87
N ASN A 377 -28.36 -8.87 -15.62
CA ASN A 377 -27.62 -9.31 -16.81
C ASN A 377 -26.08 -9.32 -16.65
N ASN A 378 -25.55 -9.42 -15.43
CA ASN A 378 -24.10 -9.51 -15.19
C ASN A 378 -23.26 -8.38 -15.88
N LEU A 379 -23.59 -7.13 -15.54
CA LEU A 379 -22.95 -5.95 -16.14
C LEU A 379 -21.44 -5.89 -15.85
N LEU A 380 -20.98 -6.34 -14.67
CA LEU A 380 -19.55 -6.32 -14.35
C LEU A 380 -18.74 -7.23 -15.28
N SER A 381 -19.22 -8.45 -15.58
CA SER A 381 -18.52 -9.31 -16.55
C SER A 381 -18.54 -8.73 -17.96
N PHE A 382 -19.65 -8.10 -18.36
CA PHE A 382 -19.70 -7.38 -19.64
C PHE A 382 -18.67 -6.24 -19.70
N LYS A 383 -18.61 -5.39 -18.66
CA LYS A 383 -17.62 -4.30 -18.58
C LYS A 383 -16.18 -4.81 -18.59
N TYR A 384 -15.90 -5.85 -17.83
CA TYR A 384 -14.56 -6.47 -17.84
C TYR A 384 -14.20 -7.02 -19.24
N ASN A 385 -15.11 -7.73 -19.89
CA ASN A 385 -14.86 -8.25 -21.23
C ASN A 385 -14.67 -7.13 -22.25
N SER A 386 -15.44 -6.04 -22.17
CA SER A 386 -15.25 -4.87 -23.03
C SER A 386 -13.89 -4.22 -22.82
N LEU A 387 -13.42 -4.06 -21.58
CA LEU A 387 -12.07 -3.57 -21.30
C LEU A 387 -11.00 -4.53 -21.84
N LYS A 388 -11.21 -5.84 -21.70
CA LYS A 388 -10.33 -6.88 -22.22
C LYS A 388 -10.26 -6.86 -23.75
N GLU A 389 -11.38 -6.63 -24.44
CA GLU A 389 -11.43 -6.49 -25.90
C GLU A 389 -10.72 -5.21 -26.36
N ASN A 390 -10.91 -4.09 -25.64
CA ASN A 390 -10.36 -2.79 -26.02
C ASN A 390 -8.85 -2.64 -25.68
N LEU A 391 -8.43 -3.19 -24.55
CA LEU A 391 -7.08 -3.01 -23.97
C LEU A 391 -6.27 -4.31 -23.96
N GLY A 392 -6.85 -5.41 -24.41
CA GLY A 392 -6.27 -6.75 -24.40
C GLY A 392 -6.17 -7.41 -23.02
N SER A 393 -5.44 -8.52 -22.97
CA SER A 393 -5.19 -9.31 -21.76
C SER A 393 -3.73 -9.33 -21.38
N ILE A 394 -3.44 -9.24 -20.07
CA ILE A 394 -2.07 -9.30 -19.55
C ILE A 394 -1.94 -10.42 -18.52
N HIS A 395 -0.90 -11.24 -18.67
CA HIS A 395 -0.41 -12.13 -17.63
C HIS A 395 0.74 -11.48 -16.88
N VAL A 396 0.61 -11.43 -15.55
CA VAL A 396 1.64 -10.87 -14.65
C VAL A 396 2.43 -12.01 -14.01
N ILE A 397 3.74 -12.00 -14.18
CA ILE A 397 4.66 -12.99 -13.60
C ILE A 397 5.74 -12.26 -12.81
N LYS A 398 5.97 -12.65 -11.55
CA LYS A 398 7.02 -12.07 -10.70
C LYS A 398 8.15 -13.07 -10.48
N LYS A 399 9.39 -12.63 -10.70
CA LYS A 399 10.60 -13.39 -10.35
C LYS A 399 11.45 -12.58 -9.39
N TYR A 400 11.96 -13.24 -8.36
CA TYR A 400 12.76 -12.64 -7.30
C TYR A 400 14.20 -13.10 -7.44
N LYS A 401 15.14 -12.18 -7.24
CA LYS A 401 16.57 -12.49 -7.24
C LYS A 401 17.30 -11.68 -6.19
N LYS A 402 18.17 -12.35 -5.44
CA LYS A 402 19.05 -11.70 -4.47
C LYS A 402 20.14 -10.95 -5.20
N ILE A 403 20.06 -9.63 -5.16
CA ILE A 403 21.06 -8.68 -5.67
C ILE A 403 21.12 -7.55 -4.63
N GLU A 404 22.33 -7.21 -4.21
CA GLU A 404 22.54 -6.17 -3.20
C GLU A 404 22.19 -4.77 -3.74
N PHE A 405 21.72 -3.90 -2.84
CA PHE A 405 21.29 -2.55 -3.21
C PHE A 405 22.43 -1.72 -3.84
N ALA A 406 23.67 -1.93 -3.42
CA ALA A 406 24.84 -1.25 -3.98
C ALA A 406 25.04 -1.54 -5.49
N ASN A 407 24.59 -2.70 -5.97
CA ASN A 407 24.76 -3.12 -7.36
C ASN A 407 23.65 -2.63 -8.30
N LEU A 408 22.65 -1.90 -7.79
CA LEU A 408 21.49 -1.48 -8.58
C LEU A 408 21.84 -0.49 -9.68
N ASN A 409 22.75 0.46 -9.41
CA ASN A 409 23.19 1.43 -10.43
C ASN A 409 23.91 0.73 -11.58
N ASN A 410 24.79 -0.22 -11.28
CA ASN A 410 25.48 -1.02 -12.30
C ASN A 410 24.47 -1.84 -13.13
N LEU A 411 23.47 -2.44 -12.49
CA LEU A 411 22.39 -3.15 -13.19
C LEU A 411 21.64 -2.24 -14.19
N VAL A 412 21.33 -1.01 -13.79
CA VAL A 412 20.68 -0.04 -14.68
C VAL A 412 21.58 0.24 -15.89
N SER A 413 22.86 0.56 -15.68
CA SER A 413 23.80 0.85 -16.78
C SER A 413 23.96 -0.32 -17.74
N ILE A 414 24.06 -1.57 -17.23
CA ILE A 414 24.15 -2.76 -18.07
C ILE A 414 22.87 -2.94 -18.92
N ILE A 415 21.70 -2.69 -18.33
CA ILE A 415 20.43 -2.78 -19.06
C ILE A 415 20.33 -1.70 -20.13
N GLU A 416 20.68 -0.46 -19.80
CA GLU A 416 20.67 0.68 -20.74
C GLU A 416 21.52 0.39 -21.98
N ASN A 417 22.71 -0.19 -21.79
CA ASN A 417 23.58 -0.53 -22.91
C ASN A 417 23.02 -1.71 -23.72
N LYS A 418 22.53 -2.76 -23.05
CA LYS A 418 22.09 -3.99 -23.74
C LYS A 418 20.70 -3.90 -24.37
N TYR A 419 19.81 -3.01 -23.92
CA TYR A 419 18.46 -2.95 -24.49
C TYR A 419 18.47 -2.40 -25.92
N LEU A 420 19.43 -1.54 -26.27
CA LEU A 420 19.58 -0.98 -27.62
C LEU A 420 19.80 -2.07 -28.68
N GLU A 421 20.45 -3.18 -28.30
CA GLU A 421 20.67 -4.34 -29.16
C GLU A 421 19.48 -5.33 -29.13
N SER A 422 18.50 -5.12 -28.26
CA SER A 422 17.40 -6.06 -28.05
C SER A 422 16.31 -5.89 -29.09
N LYS A 423 15.96 -6.99 -29.77
CA LYS A 423 14.73 -7.04 -30.59
C LYS A 423 13.44 -7.18 -29.76
N LEU A 424 13.55 -7.35 -28.44
CA LEU A 424 12.40 -7.58 -27.55
C LEU A 424 11.84 -6.28 -26.98
N PHE A 425 12.69 -5.29 -26.73
CA PHE A 425 12.32 -4.02 -26.09
C PHE A 425 12.80 -2.89 -26.96
N ASN A 426 11.94 -1.91 -27.22
CA ASN A 426 12.27 -0.73 -28.02
C ASN A 426 12.32 0.55 -27.18
N LYS A 427 11.94 0.48 -25.90
CA LYS A 427 11.94 1.64 -25.03
C LYS A 427 12.21 1.28 -23.56
N VAL A 428 12.83 2.21 -22.87
CA VAL A 428 13.15 2.14 -21.44
C VAL A 428 12.66 3.41 -20.74
N VAL A 429 12.09 3.27 -19.54
CA VAL A 429 11.85 4.40 -18.62
C VAL A 429 12.63 4.12 -17.35
N ILE A 430 13.38 5.10 -16.87
CA ILE A 430 14.19 5.00 -15.66
C ILE A 430 13.55 5.86 -14.58
N PHE A 431 13.36 5.29 -13.40
CA PHE A 431 12.67 5.94 -12.30
C PHE A 431 13.62 6.34 -11.17
N LYS A 432 14.50 5.43 -10.75
CA LYS A 432 15.46 5.60 -9.64
C LYS A 432 14.86 6.29 -8.41
N SER A 433 13.63 5.91 -8.05
CA SER A 433 12.85 6.56 -6.99
C SER A 433 12.18 5.57 -6.06
N TRP A 434 11.99 6.00 -4.82
CA TRP A 434 11.23 5.24 -3.84
C TRP A 434 9.74 5.37 -4.10
N CYS A 435 9.05 4.25 -3.93
CA CYS A 435 7.63 4.11 -4.03
C CYS A 435 7.20 3.23 -2.85
N GLU A 436 6.94 3.88 -1.72
CA GLU A 436 6.78 3.22 -0.41
C GLU A 436 8.05 2.41 -0.05
N SER A 437 7.92 1.11 0.24
CA SER A 437 9.03 0.20 0.54
C SER A 437 9.72 -0.36 -0.70
N ASN A 438 9.27 -0.03 -1.91
CA ASN A 438 9.89 -0.51 -3.15
C ASN A 438 10.71 0.60 -3.82
N TYR A 439 11.93 0.28 -4.24
CA TYR A 439 12.75 1.20 -5.04
C TYR A 439 12.60 0.87 -6.52
N ALA A 440 11.89 1.71 -7.26
CA ALA A 440 11.69 1.51 -8.69
C ALA A 440 12.96 1.87 -9.47
N LEU A 441 13.48 0.93 -10.25
CA LEU A 441 14.68 1.13 -11.04
C LEU A 441 14.32 1.60 -12.44
N LEU A 442 13.70 0.73 -13.22
CA LEU A 442 13.35 0.97 -14.61
C LEU A 442 12.22 0.07 -15.08
N LYS A 443 11.67 0.41 -16.24
CA LYS A 443 10.71 -0.40 -16.99
C LYS A 443 11.13 -0.48 -18.45
N LEU A 444 11.27 -1.70 -18.96
CA LEU A 444 11.49 -2.00 -20.37
C LEU A 444 10.15 -2.34 -21.03
N TYR A 445 9.91 -1.84 -22.23
CA TYR A 445 8.65 -2.09 -22.94
C TYR A 445 8.85 -2.22 -24.45
N SER A 446 7.90 -2.90 -25.05
CA SER A 446 7.79 -3.16 -26.47
C SER A 446 6.49 -2.53 -26.97
N ASP A 447 6.56 -1.48 -27.77
CA ASP A 447 5.32 -0.90 -28.33
C ASP A 447 4.62 -1.89 -29.27
N ASN A 448 5.39 -2.72 -29.98
CA ASN A 448 4.86 -3.71 -30.91
C ASN A 448 4.08 -4.84 -30.22
N SER A 449 4.64 -5.40 -29.14
CA SER A 449 4.01 -6.53 -28.44
C SER A 449 3.21 -6.12 -27.21
N LYS A 450 3.28 -4.85 -26.80
CA LYS A 450 2.78 -4.31 -25.52
C LYS A 450 3.34 -5.01 -24.27
N ASN A 451 4.30 -5.92 -24.43
CA ASN A 451 4.97 -6.58 -23.33
C ASN A 451 5.87 -5.62 -22.58
N SER A 452 6.01 -5.82 -21.28
CA SER A 452 6.95 -5.05 -20.47
C SER A 452 7.56 -5.84 -19.33
N VAL A 453 8.71 -5.36 -18.84
CA VAL A 453 9.35 -5.83 -17.61
C VAL A 453 9.65 -4.63 -16.74
N SER A 454 8.99 -4.59 -15.59
CA SER A 454 9.30 -3.62 -14.54
C SER A 454 10.30 -4.22 -13.57
N ILE A 455 11.33 -3.47 -13.22
CA ILE A 455 12.40 -3.90 -12.33
C ILE A 455 12.43 -2.96 -11.13
N TYR A 456 12.30 -3.52 -9.93
CA TYR A 456 12.32 -2.76 -8.68
C TYR A 456 12.92 -3.60 -7.55
N TYR A 457 13.44 -2.95 -6.52
CA TYR A 457 13.98 -3.59 -5.34
C TYR A 457 12.96 -3.55 -4.19
N ASP A 458 12.62 -4.71 -3.65
CA ASP A 458 11.72 -4.87 -2.49
C ASP A 458 12.60 -4.85 -1.23
N SER A 459 12.52 -3.77 -0.45
CA SER A 459 13.38 -3.57 0.73
C SER A 459 13.05 -4.49 1.89
N GLU A 460 11.81 -4.95 2.00
CA GLU A 460 11.40 -5.89 3.04
C GLU A 460 11.96 -7.29 2.75
N LYS A 461 11.94 -7.71 1.48
CA LYS A 461 12.42 -9.03 1.06
C LYS A 461 13.90 -9.05 0.67
N GLU A 462 14.55 -7.90 0.54
CA GLU A 462 15.91 -7.73 0.04
C GLU A 462 16.20 -8.41 -1.30
N ASN A 463 15.24 -8.30 -2.21
CA ASN A 463 15.33 -8.93 -3.51
C ASN A 463 14.97 -7.91 -4.59
N ILE A 464 15.66 -8.01 -5.73
CA ILE A 464 15.15 -7.42 -6.95
C ILE A 464 13.98 -8.26 -7.44
N VAL A 465 12.92 -7.58 -7.83
CA VAL A 465 11.74 -8.14 -8.46
C VAL A 465 11.75 -7.77 -9.93
N PHE A 466 11.66 -8.81 -10.77
CA PHE A 466 11.39 -8.69 -12.19
C PHE A 466 9.93 -9.04 -12.40
N GLU A 467 9.12 -8.02 -12.64
CA GLU A 467 7.69 -8.16 -12.91
C GLU A 467 7.44 -8.08 -14.41
N TYR A 468 7.12 -9.23 -15.00
CA TYR A 468 6.84 -9.39 -16.42
C TYR A 468 5.35 -9.21 -16.66
N HIS A 469 4.99 -8.32 -17.57
CA HIS A 469 3.64 -8.15 -18.10
C HIS A 469 3.63 -8.65 -19.53
N ILE A 470 2.92 -9.76 -19.75
CA ILE A 470 2.88 -10.45 -21.04
C ILE A 470 1.49 -10.34 -21.64
N PHE A 471 1.39 -9.70 -22.80
CA PHE A 471 0.16 -9.54 -23.54
C PHE A 471 -0.25 -10.88 -24.20
N SER A 472 -1.51 -11.29 -24.07
CA SER A 472 -1.98 -12.60 -24.56
C SER A 472 -3.07 -12.58 -25.63
N GLU A 473 -3.69 -11.43 -25.89
CA GLU A 473 -4.77 -11.32 -26.88
C GLU A 473 -4.52 -10.14 -27.81
N ASP A 474 -3.61 -10.35 -28.76
CA ASP A 474 -3.59 -9.59 -30.00
C ASP A 474 -4.06 -10.54 -31.09
N SER A 475 -5.15 -10.24 -31.79
CA SER A 475 -5.68 -11.06 -32.88
C SER A 475 -4.67 -11.31 -34.01
N LYS A 476 -3.53 -10.59 -33.98
CA LYS A 476 -2.43 -10.67 -34.93
C LYS A 476 -1.19 -11.42 -34.42
N GLN A 477 -1.11 -11.80 -33.14
CA GLN A 477 0.08 -12.47 -32.59
C GLN A 477 -0.10 -13.99 -32.47
N ASN A 478 0.52 -14.74 -33.39
CA ASN A 478 0.53 -16.22 -33.38
C ASN A 478 1.40 -16.85 -32.28
N VAL A 479 2.00 -16.06 -31.38
CA VAL A 479 3.01 -16.55 -30.43
C VAL A 479 2.43 -16.63 -29.03
N SER A 480 2.37 -17.84 -28.47
CA SER A 480 1.92 -18.09 -27.10
C SER A 480 2.65 -17.21 -26.06
N TRP A 481 1.88 -16.66 -25.11
CA TRP A 481 2.41 -15.86 -24.00
C TRP A 481 3.55 -16.56 -23.24
N LYS A 482 3.52 -17.89 -23.12
CA LYS A 482 4.58 -18.66 -22.44
C LYS A 482 5.92 -18.52 -23.14
N PHE A 483 5.91 -18.53 -24.47
CA PHE A 483 7.12 -18.41 -25.27
C PHE A 483 7.65 -16.97 -25.28
N GLN A 484 6.76 -15.97 -25.30
CA GLN A 484 7.14 -14.57 -25.15
C GLN A 484 7.81 -14.32 -23.80
N TYR A 485 7.19 -14.81 -22.72
CA TYR A 485 7.78 -14.81 -21.38
C TYR A 485 9.15 -15.48 -21.35
N PHE A 486 9.28 -16.67 -21.94
CA PHE A 486 10.56 -17.40 -21.98
C PHE A 486 11.66 -16.58 -22.65
N LYS A 487 11.38 -15.97 -23.82
CA LYS A 487 12.33 -15.07 -24.51
C LYS A 487 12.77 -13.91 -23.64
N MET A 488 11.83 -13.22 -23.00
CA MET A 488 12.11 -12.08 -22.11
C MET A 488 12.93 -12.52 -20.90
N ALA A 489 12.55 -13.62 -20.24
CA ALA A 489 13.26 -14.17 -19.09
C ALA A 489 14.68 -14.62 -19.45
N LEU A 490 14.89 -15.23 -20.61
CA LEU A 490 16.23 -15.57 -21.10
C LEU A 490 17.09 -14.33 -21.31
N TRP A 491 16.54 -13.28 -21.93
CA TRP A 491 17.26 -12.03 -22.15
C TRP A 491 17.65 -11.39 -20.80
N ILE A 492 16.70 -11.27 -19.86
CA ILE A 492 16.98 -10.75 -18.51
C ILE A 492 18.04 -11.59 -17.79
N ASN A 493 17.98 -12.91 -17.91
CA ASN A 493 19.00 -13.77 -17.31
C ASN A 493 20.39 -13.55 -17.91
N LYS A 494 20.51 -13.29 -19.22
CA LYS A 494 21.79 -12.93 -19.87
C LYS A 494 22.32 -11.60 -19.33
N VAL A 495 21.46 -10.58 -19.20
CA VAL A 495 21.81 -9.29 -18.60
C VAL A 495 22.35 -9.48 -17.18
N ILE A 496 21.64 -10.22 -16.33
CA ILE A 496 22.05 -10.41 -14.93
C ILE A 496 23.34 -11.25 -14.83
N LYS A 497 23.60 -12.18 -15.75
CA LYS A 497 24.88 -12.90 -15.76
C LYS A 497 26.06 -11.95 -15.95
N SER A 498 25.89 -10.87 -16.72
CA SER A 498 26.91 -9.83 -16.92
C SER A 498 27.13 -8.90 -15.73
N LEU A 499 26.33 -9.00 -14.66
CA LEU A 499 26.65 -8.34 -13.39
C LEU A 499 27.69 -9.10 -12.56
N LYS A 500 27.87 -10.39 -12.83
CA LYS A 500 28.75 -11.27 -12.07
C LYS A 500 30.16 -11.36 -12.68
N SER A 501 30.29 -10.95 -13.93
CA SER A 501 31.55 -10.69 -14.63
C SER A 501 31.97 -9.26 -14.36
#